data_AF-V2Y3X3-F1
#
_entry.id   AF-V2Y3X3-F1
#
_cell.length_a   1.000
_cell.length_b   1.000
_cell.length_c   1.000
_cell.angle_alpha   90.00
_cell.angle_beta   90.00
_cell.angle_gamma   90.00
#
_symmetry.space_group_name_H-M   'P 1'
#
loop_
_entity.id
_entity.type
_entity.pdbx_description
1 polymer ?
#
loop_
_entity_poly.entity_id
_entity_poly.type
_entity_poly.pdbx_seq_one_letter_code
_entity_poly.pdbx_strand_id
1 'polypeptide(L)'
;MINLVYAVIDTNVIVSALITKNPESATIKVLEAVLYGDITPLYHLDIINEYQEVLHRSKFKISDAVIKKIIGAIIQYGVEVFPKPTGEILIDMDDLIFYEVAMEKRDDNSYLVTGNQKHYPIKDFIVTPGEMVDILGESKK
;
A
#
# COMPACT_ATOMS: atom_id res chain seq x y z
N MET A 1 -2.38 -11.57 21.08
CA MET A 1 -1.59 -11.62 19.84
C MET A 1 -1.77 -10.27 19.18
N ILE A 2 -0.69 -9.60 18.78
CA ILE A 2 -0.81 -8.44 17.90
C ILE A 2 -1.16 -9.03 16.53
N ASN A 3 -2.36 -8.76 16.02
CA ASN A 3 -2.76 -9.24 14.70
C ASN A 3 -2.04 -8.36 13.67
N LEU A 4 -0.85 -8.80 13.25
CA LEU A 4 -0.01 -8.04 12.33
C LEU A 4 -0.58 -8.24 10.92
N VAL A 5 -1.14 -7.19 10.32
CA VAL A 5 -1.59 -7.24 8.92
C VAL A 5 -0.44 -6.83 8.02
N TYR A 6 -0.03 -7.72 7.12
CA TYR A 6 0.93 -7.38 6.07
C TYR A 6 0.19 -6.84 4.85
N ALA A 7 0.63 -5.70 4.32
CA ALA A 7 0.03 -5.17 3.10
C ALA A 7 1.03 -4.41 2.23
N VAL A 8 0.93 -4.62 0.93
CA VAL A 8 1.45 -3.70 -0.08
C VAL A 8 0.44 -2.59 -0.28
N ILE A 9 0.86 -1.34 -0.19
CA ILE A 9 -0.02 -0.19 -0.42
C ILE A 9 0.25 0.35 -1.83
N ASP A 10 -0.76 0.40 -2.69
CA ASP A 10 -0.62 1.01 -4.01
C ASP A 10 -0.34 2.52 -3.87
N THR A 11 0.47 3.08 -4.76
CA THR A 11 0.77 4.52 -4.84
C THR A 11 -0.50 5.37 -4.86
N ASN A 12 -1.56 4.93 -5.54
CA ASN A 12 -2.80 5.68 -5.64
C ASN A 12 -3.49 5.88 -4.28
N VAL A 13 -3.32 4.95 -3.34
CA VAL A 13 -3.88 5.02 -1.99
C VAL A 13 -3.14 6.08 -1.18
N ILE A 14 -1.80 6.08 -1.23
CA ILE A 14 -0.96 7.07 -0.53
C ILE A 14 -1.25 8.48 -1.08
N VAL A 15 -1.25 8.63 -2.40
CA VAL A 15 -1.57 9.92 -3.06
C VAL A 15 -2.94 10.41 -2.60
N SER A 16 -3.96 9.55 -2.68
CA SER A 16 -5.34 9.90 -2.31
C SER A 16 -5.46 10.29 -0.84
N ALA A 17 -4.78 9.58 0.06
CA ALA A 17 -4.73 9.91 1.49
C ALA A 17 -4.13 11.30 1.75
N LEU A 18 -3.08 11.67 1.03
CA LEU A 18 -2.36 12.94 1.23
C LEU A 18 -3.05 14.15 0.60
N ILE A 19 -3.90 13.97 -0.43
CA ILE A 19 -4.57 15.08 -1.13
C ILE A 19 -6.06 15.23 -0.79
N THR A 20 -6.68 14.21 -0.19
CA THR A 20 -8.10 14.27 0.16
C THR A 20 -8.39 15.36 1.19
N LYS A 21 -9.58 15.95 1.11
CA LYS A 21 -10.11 16.88 2.12
C LYS A 21 -11.07 16.21 3.10
N ASN A 22 -11.42 14.95 2.84
CA ASN A 22 -12.30 14.19 3.71
C ASN A 22 -11.44 13.42 4.74
N PRO A 23 -11.39 13.85 6.01
CA PRO A 23 -10.58 13.17 7.04
C PRO A 23 -11.05 11.73 7.30
N GLU A 24 -12.30 11.40 6.97
CA GLU A 24 -12.86 10.06 7.17
C GLU A 24 -12.64 9.12 5.99
N SER A 25 -11.86 9.51 4.97
CA SER A 25 -11.63 8.65 3.81
C SER A 25 -10.90 7.37 4.20
N ALA A 26 -11.30 6.25 3.60
CA ALA A 26 -10.67 4.97 3.85
C ALA A 26 -9.16 4.98 3.56
N THR A 27 -8.72 5.77 2.58
CA THR A 27 -7.29 5.97 2.27
C THR A 27 -6.51 6.62 3.42
N ILE A 28 -7.10 7.59 4.13
CA ILE A 28 -6.50 8.16 5.35
C ILE A 28 -6.40 7.08 6.42
N LYS A 29 -7.48 6.33 6.64
CA LYS A 29 -7.50 5.26 7.66
C LYS A 29 -6.46 4.16 7.39
N VAL A 30 -6.25 3.79 6.13
CA VAL A 30 -5.17 2.87 5.73
C VAL A 30 -3.79 3.48 6.03
N LEU A 31 -3.57 4.75 5.67
CA LEU A 31 -2.29 5.41 5.95
C LEU A 31 -2.02 5.54 7.47
N GLU A 32 -3.05 5.87 8.25
CA GLU A 32 -2.98 5.91 9.71
C GLU A 32 -2.66 4.52 10.28
N ALA A 33 -3.31 3.46 9.77
CA ALA A 33 -3.02 2.09 10.19
C ALA A 33 -1.56 1.70 9.93
N VAL A 34 -0.97 2.15 8.83
CA VAL A 34 0.49 2.01 8.59
C VAL A 34 1.31 2.79 9.61
N LEU A 35 0.96 4.06 9.86
CA LEU A 35 1.72 4.93 10.77
C LEU A 35 1.62 4.51 12.25
N TYR A 36 0.53 3.85 12.64
CA TYR A 36 0.29 3.35 13.99
C TYR A 36 0.69 1.88 14.18
N GLY A 37 1.13 1.20 13.11
CA GLY A 37 1.62 -0.19 13.16
C GLY A 37 0.51 -1.25 13.18
N ASP A 38 -0.73 -0.89 12.85
CA ASP A 38 -1.82 -1.84 12.60
C ASP A 38 -1.58 -2.59 11.26
N ILE A 39 -0.95 -1.92 10.29
CA ILE A 39 -0.45 -2.52 9.05
C ILE A 39 1.07 -2.45 9.07
N THR A 40 1.72 -3.58 8.79
CA THR A 40 3.14 -3.66 8.43
C THR A 40 3.26 -3.52 6.90
N PRO A 41 3.75 -2.39 6.38
CA PRO A 41 3.84 -2.19 4.95
C PRO A 41 4.93 -3.10 4.36
N LEU A 42 4.60 -3.77 3.27
CA LEU A 42 5.53 -4.54 2.46
C LEU A 42 5.99 -3.66 1.29
N TYR A 43 7.29 -3.59 1.05
CA TYR A 43 7.82 -2.79 -0.05
C TYR A 43 9.01 -3.46 -0.74
N HIS A 44 9.20 -3.14 -2.00
CA HIS A 44 10.48 -3.28 -2.71
C HIS A 44 11.03 -1.87 -2.99
N LEU A 45 12.33 -1.75 -3.29
CA LEU A 45 12.94 -0.46 -3.61
C LEU A 45 12.25 0.25 -4.79
N ASP A 46 11.78 -0.51 -5.79
CA ASP A 46 11.08 0.07 -6.94
C ASP A 46 9.75 0.72 -6.55
N ILE A 47 9.01 0.15 -5.60
CA ILE A 47 7.79 0.75 -5.04
C ILE A 47 8.13 2.07 -4.32
N ILE A 48 9.22 2.09 -3.54
CA ILE A 48 9.69 3.31 -2.87
C ILE A 48 10.08 4.39 -3.89
N ASN A 49 10.75 4.00 -4.97
CA ASN A 49 11.12 4.92 -6.06
C ASN A 49 9.88 5.48 -6.75
N GLU A 50 8.85 4.66 -6.99
CA GLU A 50 7.59 5.12 -7.54
C GLU A 50 6.89 6.12 -6.60
N TYR A 51 6.83 5.83 -5.30
CA TYR A 51 6.29 6.79 -4.33
C TYR A 51 7.05 8.12 -4.38
N GLN A 52 8.38 8.08 -4.44
CA GLN A 52 9.17 9.31 -4.60
C GLN A 52 8.78 10.04 -5.88
N GLU A 53 8.80 9.38 -7.04
CA GLU A 53 8.50 10.05 -8.29
C GLU A 53 7.08 10.65 -8.30
N VAL A 54 6.09 9.85 -7.92
CA VAL A 54 4.68 10.22 -8.02
C VAL A 54 4.33 11.31 -7.02
N LEU A 55 4.77 11.21 -5.76
CA LEU A 55 4.44 12.20 -4.73
C LEU A 55 5.07 13.57 -4.98
N HIS A 56 6.22 13.63 -5.67
CA HIS A 56 6.85 14.91 -6.05
C HIS A 56 6.22 15.56 -7.29
N ARG A 57 5.25 14.92 -7.96
CA ARG A 57 4.56 15.53 -9.11
C ARG A 57 3.81 16.79 -8.66
N SER A 58 4.15 17.92 -9.27
CA SER A 58 3.67 19.27 -8.89
C SER A 58 2.13 19.41 -8.81
N LYS A 59 1.39 18.59 -9.59
CA LYS A 59 -0.08 18.55 -9.56
C LYS A 59 -0.66 18.21 -8.19
N PHE A 60 0.06 17.46 -7.36
CA PHE A 60 -0.40 17.05 -6.02
C PHE A 60 -0.11 18.07 -4.93
N LYS A 61 0.87 18.97 -5.15
CA LYS A 61 1.22 20.05 -4.20
C LYS A 61 1.54 19.55 -2.78
N ILE A 62 2.16 18.37 -2.66
CA ILE A 62 2.62 17.81 -1.40
C ILE A 62 4.02 18.36 -1.10
N SER A 63 4.30 18.75 0.15
CA SER A 63 5.60 19.28 0.51
C SER A 63 6.65 18.18 0.69
N ASP A 64 7.90 18.47 0.33
CA ASP A 64 9.06 17.58 0.48
C ASP A 64 9.17 16.97 1.89
N ALA A 65 8.86 17.77 2.91
CA ALA A 65 8.89 17.34 4.31
C ALA A 65 7.85 16.27 4.62
N VAL A 66 6.64 16.38 4.05
CA VAL A 66 5.59 15.36 4.18
C VAL A 66 5.99 14.10 3.45
N ILE A 67 6.48 14.23 2.21
CA ILE A 67 6.92 13.07 1.40
C ILE A 67 8.00 12.28 2.13
N LYS A 68 9.05 12.96 2.62
CA LYS A 68 10.13 12.32 3.41
C LYS A 68 9.62 11.65 4.67
N LYS A 69 8.68 12.27 5.38
CA LYS A 69 8.10 11.69 6.59
C LYS A 69 7.32 10.41 6.30
N ILE A 70 6.48 10.40 5.26
CA ILE A 70 5.67 9.24 4.89
C ILE A 70 6.55 8.09 4.40
N ILE A 71 7.46 8.36 3.46
CA ILE A 71 8.38 7.34 2.94
C ILE A 71 9.29 6.80 4.05
N GLY A 72 9.80 7.69 4.91
CA GLY A 72 10.59 7.29 6.07
C GLY A 72 9.84 6.37 7.02
N ALA A 73 8.56 6.65 7.30
CA ALA A 73 7.73 5.79 8.14
C ALA A 73 7.46 4.42 7.50
N ILE A 74 7.20 4.38 6.18
CA ILE A 74 7.00 3.12 5.45
C ILE A 74 8.25 2.24 5.53
N ILE A 75 9.45 2.82 5.33
CA ILE A 75 10.71 2.09 5.44
C ILE A 75 10.97 1.66 6.89
N GLN A 76 10.72 2.54 7.86
CA GLN A 76 11.00 2.27 9.27
C GLN A 76 10.12 1.16 9.86
N TYR A 77 8.83 1.13 9.49
CA TYR A 77 7.86 0.18 10.04
C TYR A 77 7.58 -1.00 9.10
N GLY A 78 8.10 -0.96 7.88
CA GLY A 78 7.86 -1.96 6.87
C GLY A 78 8.88 -3.08 6.81
N VAL A 79 8.58 -4.03 5.93
CA VAL A 79 9.47 -5.14 5.58
C VAL A 79 9.83 -5.00 4.11
N GLU A 80 11.13 -4.92 3.83
CA GLU A 80 11.64 -5.01 2.47
C GLU A 80 11.49 -6.45 1.95
N VAL A 81 10.94 -6.59 0.75
CA VAL A 81 10.61 -7.86 0.12
C VAL A 81 11.29 -7.94 -1.24
N PHE A 82 11.92 -9.08 -1.51
CA PHE A 82 12.55 -9.39 -2.80
C PHE A 82 11.73 -10.50 -3.46
N PRO A 83 10.73 -10.15 -4.29
CA PRO A 83 9.81 -11.14 -4.80
C PRO A 83 10.41 -11.97 -5.93
N LYS A 84 9.93 -13.20 -6.08
CA LYS A 84 10.17 -14.00 -7.28
C LYS A 84 9.21 -13.60 -8.39
N PRO A 85 9.65 -13.66 -9.66
CA PRO A 85 8.77 -13.44 -10.79
C PRO A 85 7.59 -14.41 -10.75
N THR A 86 6.38 -13.87 -10.83
CA THR A 86 5.13 -14.65 -10.84
C THR A 86 4.77 -15.15 -12.23
N GLY A 87 5.27 -14.48 -13.28
CA GLY A 87 4.90 -14.74 -14.67
C GLY A 87 3.52 -14.21 -15.06
N GLU A 88 2.86 -13.45 -14.18
CA GLU A 88 1.60 -12.79 -14.50
C GLU A 88 1.79 -11.69 -15.55
N ILE A 89 0.77 -11.50 -16.39
CA ILE A 89 0.71 -10.42 -17.37
C ILE A 89 -0.45 -9.51 -16.97
N LEU A 90 -0.12 -8.35 -16.43
CA LEU A 90 -1.08 -7.35 -16.00
C LEU A 90 -1.46 -6.42 -17.16
N ILE A 91 -2.55 -5.66 -16.97
CA ILE A 91 -2.93 -4.61 -17.93
C ILE A 91 -1.89 -3.50 -17.95
N ASP A 92 -1.38 -3.16 -16.77
CA ASP A 92 -0.26 -2.25 -16.58
C ASP A 92 0.89 -3.04 -15.95
N MET A 93 2.01 -3.13 -16.66
CA MET A 93 3.17 -3.90 -16.18
C MET A 93 3.95 -3.15 -15.11
N ASP A 94 3.75 -1.83 -14.96
CA ASP A 94 4.34 -1.06 -13.87
C ASP A 94 3.73 -1.48 -12.51
N ASP A 95 2.48 -1.96 -12.51
CA ASP A 95 1.79 -2.49 -11.33
C ASP A 95 2.31 -3.89 -10.90
N LEU A 96 3.12 -4.57 -11.73
CA LEU A 96 3.54 -5.95 -11.48
C LEU A 96 4.33 -6.06 -10.17
N ILE A 97 5.21 -5.11 -9.86
CA ILE A 97 6.04 -5.18 -8.65
C ILE A 97 5.17 -5.18 -7.37
N PHE A 98 4.06 -4.46 -7.34
CA PHE A 98 3.15 -4.44 -6.19
C PHE A 98 2.49 -5.80 -5.99
N TYR A 99 2.04 -6.42 -7.09
CA TYR A 99 1.47 -7.75 -7.07
C TYR A 99 2.49 -8.80 -6.63
N GLU A 100 3.71 -8.75 -7.16
CA GLU A 100 4.75 -9.73 -6.84
C GLU A 100 5.22 -9.63 -5.40
N VAL A 101 5.35 -8.41 -4.85
CA VAL A 101 5.65 -8.22 -3.42
C VAL A 101 4.55 -8.80 -2.54
N ALA A 102 3.28 -8.58 -2.90
CA ALA A 102 2.17 -9.19 -2.16
C ALA A 102 2.23 -10.71 -2.24
N MET A 103 2.45 -11.27 -3.44
CA MET A 103 2.53 -12.71 -3.67
C MET A 103 3.67 -13.39 -2.92
N GLU A 104 4.85 -12.78 -2.83
CA GLU A 104 5.99 -13.34 -2.07
C GLU A 104 5.65 -13.50 -0.58
N LYS A 105 4.72 -12.68 -0.06
CA LYS A 105 4.25 -12.72 1.33
C LYS A 105 2.85 -13.32 1.50
N ARG A 106 2.35 -14.04 0.50
CA ARG A 106 0.98 -14.59 0.52
C ARG A 106 0.78 -15.63 1.62
N ASP A 107 1.79 -16.42 1.96
CA ASP A 107 1.74 -17.39 3.08
C ASP A 107 1.59 -16.69 4.45
N ASP A 108 2.02 -15.43 4.56
CA ASP A 108 1.86 -14.56 5.74
C ASP A 108 0.51 -13.80 5.72
N ASN A 109 -0.42 -14.21 4.85
CA ASN A 109 -1.71 -13.56 4.63
C ASN A 109 -1.61 -12.08 4.18
N SER A 110 -0.60 -11.72 3.38
CA SER A 110 -0.47 -10.36 2.84
C SER A 110 -1.64 -9.92 1.96
N TYR A 111 -1.92 -8.61 1.98
CA TYR A 111 -2.88 -7.94 1.10
C TYR A 111 -2.18 -7.01 0.10
N LEU A 112 -2.84 -6.74 -1.01
CA LEU A 112 -2.54 -5.62 -1.90
C LEU A 112 -3.70 -4.62 -1.82
N VAL A 113 -3.44 -3.43 -1.29
CA VAL A 113 -4.46 -2.39 -1.08
C VAL A 113 -4.39 -1.39 -2.23
N THR A 114 -5.41 -1.35 -3.08
CA THR A 114 -5.44 -0.52 -4.29
C THR A 114 -6.81 0.10 -4.55
N GLY A 115 -6.83 1.34 -5.03
CA GLY A 115 -8.05 1.93 -5.60
C GLY A 115 -8.32 1.56 -7.07
N ASN A 116 -7.42 0.79 -7.70
CA ASN A 116 -7.41 0.47 -9.13
C ASN A 116 -7.52 -1.05 -9.40
N GLN A 117 -8.36 -1.79 -8.65
CA GLN A 117 -8.47 -3.26 -8.74
C GLN A 117 -8.58 -3.82 -10.16
N LYS A 118 -9.18 -3.09 -11.10
CA LYS A 118 -9.28 -3.47 -12.52
C LYS A 118 -7.93 -3.69 -13.21
N HIS A 119 -6.80 -3.20 -12.69
CA HIS A 119 -5.46 -3.42 -13.26
C HIS A 119 -4.89 -4.81 -12.90
N TYR A 120 -5.47 -5.44 -11.89
CA TYR A 120 -5.00 -6.69 -11.31
C TYR A 120 -5.95 -7.86 -11.62
N PRO A 121 -5.48 -9.12 -11.53
CA PRO A 121 -6.36 -10.27 -11.58
C PRO A 121 -7.34 -10.27 -10.40
N ILE A 122 -8.52 -10.88 -10.58
CA ILE A 122 -9.50 -11.02 -9.49
C ILE A 122 -8.96 -12.03 -8.47
N LYS A 123 -8.55 -11.53 -7.30
CA LYS A 123 -8.02 -12.30 -6.16
C LYS A 123 -8.58 -11.72 -4.86
N ASP A 124 -8.76 -12.56 -3.86
CA ASP A 124 -9.32 -12.22 -2.55
C ASP A 124 -8.42 -11.30 -1.70
N PHE A 125 -7.11 -11.37 -1.91
CA PHE A 125 -6.13 -10.53 -1.21
C PHE A 125 -5.92 -9.15 -1.86
N ILE A 126 -6.59 -8.85 -2.99
CA ILE A 126 -6.51 -7.56 -3.68
C ILE A 126 -7.74 -6.74 -3.32
N VAL A 127 -7.56 -5.80 -2.40
CA VAL A 127 -8.65 -5.13 -1.70
C VAL A 127 -8.62 -3.62 -1.93
N THR A 128 -9.78 -3.01 -1.90
CA THR A 128 -9.93 -1.56 -1.82
C THR A 128 -9.52 -1.03 -0.45
N PRO A 129 -9.23 0.27 -0.32
CA PRO A 129 -9.01 0.88 0.99
C PRO A 129 -10.18 0.68 1.96
N GLY A 130 -11.43 0.65 1.46
CA GLY A 130 -12.62 0.42 2.29
C GLY A 130 -12.63 -1.00 2.87
N GLU A 131 -12.44 -2.00 2.02
CA GLU A 131 -12.36 -3.40 2.43
C GLU A 131 -11.20 -3.63 3.42
N MET A 132 -10.05 -2.98 3.22
CA MET A 132 -8.94 -3.05 4.18
C MET A 132 -9.32 -2.50 5.56
N VAL A 133 -10.06 -1.39 5.61
CA VAL A 133 -10.55 -0.83 6.89
C VAL A 133 -11.49 -1.80 7.60
N ASP A 134 -12.37 -2.48 6.85
CA ASP A 134 -13.28 -3.48 7.41
C ASP A 134 -12.50 -4.68 7.99
N ILE A 135 -11.51 -5.20 7.25
CA ILE A 135 -10.62 -6.30 7.70
C ILE A 135 -9.87 -5.93 9.00
N LEU A 136 -9.38 -4.69 9.11
CA LEU A 136 -8.73 -4.19 10.32
C LEU A 136 -9.72 -4.10 11.50
N GLY A 137 -10.97 -3.74 11.23
CA GLY A 137 -12.03 -3.66 12.24
C GLY A 137 -12.47 -5.02 12.77
N GLU A 138 -12.51 -6.04 11.91
CA GLU A 138 -12.81 -7.43 12.30
C GLU A 138 -11.67 -8.04 13.13
N SER A 139 -10.42 -7.73 12.80
CA SER A 139 -9.23 -8.19 13.51
C SER A 139 -9.09 -7.70 14.96
N LYS A 140 -9.84 -6.65 15.33
CA LYS A 140 -9.81 -6.03 16.68
C LYS A 140 -10.95 -6.51 17.59
N LYS A 141 -11.87 -7.35 17.10
CA LYS A 141 -12.96 -7.95 17.90
C LYS A 141 -12.52 -9.25 18.55
#